data_AF-A0AA40CP19-F1
#
_entry.id   AF-A0AA40CP19-F1
#
_cell.length_a   1.000
_cell.length_b   1.000
_cell.length_c   1.000
_cell.angle_alpha   90.00
_cell.angle_beta   90.00
_cell.angle_gamma   90.00
#
_symmetry.space_group_name_H-M   'P 1'
#
loop_
_entity.id
_entity.type
_entity.pdbx_description
1 polymer ?
#
loop_
_entity_poly.entity_id
_entity_poly.type
_entity_poly.pdbx_seq_one_letter_code
_entity_poly.pdbx_strand_id
1 'polypeptide(L)'
;MLAGVAIGLRVFQLIFAIAILGLAVTLVKAQVYGNAPTTTKYSTFTGGFGTFAAVVGALGLFLESIPDLLNIALDALSAVFFLAGGIAWAIGFQGIICKSDASEENARKMIENPLMNMGKNGQRYGWWDAGNSDDEREKILLSSCQKGFSDEILQFIACGIGLGLIGVGYVRMRRGGLSASYV
;
A
#
# COMPACT_ATOMS: atom_id res chain seq x y z
N MET A 1 -19.05 -21.32 7.70
CA MET A 1 -17.68 -21.00 8.17
C MET A 1 -16.82 -20.36 7.08
N LEU A 2 -16.62 -20.98 5.90
CA LEU A 2 -15.82 -20.36 4.82
C LEU A 2 -16.34 -18.97 4.37
N ALA A 3 -17.65 -18.79 4.28
CA ALA A 3 -18.24 -17.50 3.89
C ALA A 3 -17.92 -16.39 4.91
N GLY A 4 -17.99 -16.68 6.21
CA GLY A 4 -17.63 -15.71 7.26
C GLY A 4 -16.15 -15.32 7.22
N VAL A 5 -15.26 -16.29 6.97
CA VAL A 5 -13.82 -16.02 6.79
C VAL A 5 -13.58 -15.17 5.54
N ALA A 6 -14.25 -15.49 4.43
CA ALA A 6 -14.15 -14.70 3.18
C ALA A 6 -14.60 -13.25 3.39
N ILE A 7 -15.75 -13.04 4.04
CA ILE A 7 -16.26 -11.69 4.36
C ILE A 7 -15.26 -10.94 5.23
N GLY A 8 -14.74 -11.57 6.29
CA GLY A 8 -13.74 -10.96 7.17
C GLY A 8 -12.49 -10.53 6.39
N LEU A 9 -11.92 -11.43 5.59
CA LEU A 9 -10.74 -11.12 4.77
C LEU A 9 -11.01 -10.01 3.75
N ARG A 10 -12.20 -9.94 3.15
CA ARG A 10 -12.59 -8.85 2.24
C ARG A 10 -12.65 -7.50 2.93
N VAL A 11 -13.25 -7.44 4.11
CA VAL A 11 -13.33 -6.21 4.90
C VAL A 11 -11.92 -5.74 5.28
N PHE A 12 -11.05 -6.65 5.73
CA PHE A 12 -9.67 -6.29 6.01
C PHE A 12 -8.92 -5.83 4.75
N GLN A 13 -9.01 -6.56 3.63
CA GLN A 13 -8.41 -6.16 2.36
C GLN A 13 -8.84 -4.74 1.97
N LEU A 14 -10.13 -4.41 2.09
CA LEU A 14 -10.67 -3.10 1.78
C LEU A 14 -10.09 -2.01 2.68
N ILE A 15 -10.07 -2.24 4.01
CA ILE A 15 -9.53 -1.27 4.97
C ILE A 15 -8.05 -1.00 4.71
N PHE A 16 -7.24 -2.05 4.52
CA PHE A 16 -5.82 -1.91 4.26
C PHE A 16 -5.55 -1.22 2.92
N ALA A 17 -6.27 -1.59 1.86
CA ALA A 17 -6.12 -0.97 0.55
C ALA A 17 -6.45 0.53 0.56
N ILE A 18 -7.53 0.93 1.26
CA ILE A 18 -7.90 2.33 1.44
C ILE A 18 -6.84 3.08 2.28
N ALA A 19 -6.31 2.45 3.33
CA ALA A 19 -5.25 3.06 4.15
C ALA A 19 -3.97 3.31 3.32
N ILE A 20 -3.54 2.32 2.53
CA ILE A 20 -2.41 2.43 1.59
C ILE A 20 -2.66 3.58 0.60
N LEU A 21 -3.84 3.60 -0.03
CA LEU A 21 -4.22 4.67 -0.96
C LEU A 21 -4.19 6.06 -0.28
N GLY A 22 -4.73 6.18 0.93
CA GLY A 22 -4.77 7.43 1.68
C GLY A 22 -3.38 7.95 2.06
N LEU A 23 -2.49 7.05 2.52
CA LEU A 23 -1.11 7.39 2.83
C LEU A 23 -0.34 7.81 1.57
N ALA A 24 -0.46 7.03 0.50
CA ALA A 24 0.19 7.32 -0.78
C ALA A 24 -0.26 8.67 -1.36
N VAL A 25 -1.56 8.95 -1.38
CA VAL A 25 -2.11 10.25 -1.83
C VAL A 25 -1.60 11.40 -0.97
N THR A 26 -1.50 11.20 0.35
CA THR A 26 -0.97 12.21 1.27
C THR A 26 0.49 12.53 0.95
N LEU A 27 1.30 11.52 0.68
CA LEU A 27 2.71 11.67 0.33
C LEU A 27 2.88 12.30 -1.07
N VAL A 28 2.05 11.94 -2.05
CA VAL A 28 2.06 12.57 -3.39
C VAL A 28 1.72 14.05 -3.28
N LYS A 29 0.70 14.42 -2.48
CA LYS A 29 0.29 15.82 -2.27
C LYS A 29 1.31 16.64 -1.48
N ALA A 30 2.11 15.98 -0.65
CA ALA A 30 3.16 16.63 0.12
C ALA A 30 4.39 16.99 -0.72
N GLN A 31 4.47 16.53 -1.98
CA GLN A 31 5.59 16.87 -2.86
C GLN A 31 5.59 18.38 -3.20
N VAL A 32 6.67 19.07 -2.83
CA VAL A 32 6.86 20.50 -3.10
C VAL A 32 7.61 20.71 -4.41
N TYR A 33 8.64 19.91 -4.66
CA TYR A 33 9.49 20.05 -5.84
C TYR A 33 9.47 18.84 -6.75
N GLY A 34 9.39 19.10 -8.05
CA GLY A 34 9.43 18.06 -9.07
C GLY A 34 8.25 17.09 -8.97
N ASN A 35 8.45 15.87 -9.47
CA ASN A 35 7.43 14.83 -9.48
C ASN A 35 7.52 13.94 -8.25
N ALA A 36 6.36 13.53 -7.71
CA ALA A 36 6.32 12.53 -6.65
C ALA A 36 7.06 11.24 -7.08
N PRO A 37 7.78 10.58 -6.15
CA PRO A 37 8.54 9.37 -6.44
C PRO A 37 7.69 8.28 -7.06
N THR A 38 8.33 7.45 -7.90
CA THR A 38 7.68 6.31 -8.55
C THR A 38 7.09 5.33 -7.53
N THR A 39 7.78 5.10 -6.41
CA THR A 39 7.30 4.25 -5.31
C THR A 39 5.97 4.74 -4.74
N THR A 40 5.82 6.04 -4.47
CA THR A 40 4.57 6.60 -3.92
C THR A 40 3.44 6.56 -4.95
N LYS A 41 3.73 6.84 -6.22
CA LYS A 41 2.76 6.71 -7.32
C LYS A 41 2.31 5.25 -7.50
N TYR A 42 3.24 4.32 -7.41
CA TYR A 42 2.95 2.89 -7.47
C TYR A 42 2.10 2.46 -6.28
N SER A 43 2.38 2.93 -5.06
CA SER A 43 1.52 2.67 -3.90
C SER A 43 0.10 3.23 -4.06
N THR A 44 -0.04 4.40 -4.69
CA THR A 44 -1.37 4.95 -5.05
C THR A 44 -2.12 3.99 -5.98
N PHE A 45 -1.42 3.40 -6.96
CA PHE A 45 -2.00 2.38 -7.84
C PHE A 45 -2.35 1.09 -7.09
N THR A 46 -1.45 0.55 -6.25
CA THR A 46 -1.70 -0.71 -5.53
C THR A 46 -2.87 -0.57 -4.55
N GLY A 47 -2.95 0.55 -3.82
CA GLY A 47 -4.07 0.88 -2.96
C GLY A 47 -5.39 0.98 -3.75
N GLY A 48 -5.39 1.73 -4.86
CA GLY A 48 -6.58 1.86 -5.72
C GLY A 48 -7.04 0.54 -6.34
N PHE A 49 -6.12 -0.24 -6.90
CA PHE A 49 -6.41 -1.57 -7.46
C PHE A 49 -6.91 -2.53 -6.39
N GLY A 50 -6.26 -2.56 -5.22
CA GLY A 50 -6.66 -3.39 -4.10
C GLY A 50 -8.05 -3.04 -3.56
N THR A 51 -8.40 -1.75 -3.52
CA THR A 51 -9.76 -1.30 -3.18
C THR A 51 -10.77 -1.80 -4.21
N PHE A 52 -10.46 -1.65 -5.50
CA PHE A 52 -11.31 -2.18 -6.57
C PHE A 52 -11.50 -3.70 -6.46
N ALA A 53 -10.42 -4.46 -6.31
CA ALA A 53 -10.46 -5.90 -6.16
C ALA A 53 -11.25 -6.34 -4.92
N ALA A 54 -11.10 -5.63 -3.79
CA ALA A 54 -11.86 -5.91 -2.58
C ALA A 54 -13.37 -5.68 -2.77
N VAL A 55 -13.76 -4.61 -3.46
CA VAL A 55 -15.17 -4.32 -3.77
C VAL A 55 -15.75 -5.36 -4.71
N VAL A 56 -15.09 -5.65 -5.84
CA VAL A 56 -15.55 -6.68 -6.79
C VAL A 56 -15.65 -8.04 -6.11
N GLY A 57 -14.63 -8.40 -5.34
CA GLY A 57 -14.59 -9.65 -4.60
C GLY A 57 -15.62 -9.74 -3.48
N ALA A 58 -16.03 -8.63 -2.87
CA ALA A 58 -17.14 -8.58 -1.92
C ALA A 58 -18.48 -8.74 -2.65
N LEU A 59 -18.67 -8.07 -3.79
CA LEU A 59 -19.87 -8.23 -4.63
C LEU A 59 -20.03 -9.67 -5.11
N GLY A 60 -18.93 -10.35 -5.47
CA GLY A 60 -18.95 -11.76 -5.87
C GLY A 60 -19.37 -12.73 -4.77
N LEU A 61 -19.44 -12.29 -3.49
CA LEU A 61 -20.03 -13.09 -2.43
C LEU A 61 -21.56 -13.05 -2.42
N PHE A 62 -22.17 -12.00 -2.98
CA PHE A 62 -23.61 -11.78 -3.00
C PHE A 62 -24.23 -11.97 -4.40
N LEU A 63 -23.45 -11.77 -5.46
CA LEU A 63 -23.88 -11.88 -6.84
C LEU A 63 -23.32 -13.17 -7.47
N GLU A 64 -24.21 -14.09 -7.82
CA GLU A 64 -23.84 -15.34 -8.51
C GLU A 64 -23.32 -15.10 -9.95
N SER A 65 -23.56 -13.91 -10.51
CA SER A 65 -23.12 -13.54 -11.86
C SER A 65 -21.62 -13.33 -11.98
N ILE A 66 -20.88 -13.22 -10.87
CA ILE A 66 -19.43 -12.99 -10.88
C ILE A 66 -18.71 -14.33 -10.75
N PRO A 67 -17.91 -14.75 -11.75
CA PRO A 67 -17.21 -16.03 -11.69
C PRO A 67 -16.18 -16.07 -10.56
N ASP A 68 -16.14 -17.17 -9.80
CA ASP A 68 -15.16 -17.38 -8.72
C ASP A 68 -13.70 -17.27 -9.25
N LEU A 69 -13.45 -17.69 -10.50
CA LEU A 69 -12.14 -17.57 -11.14
C LEU A 69 -11.69 -16.10 -11.31
N LEU A 70 -12.63 -15.20 -11.62
CA LEU A 70 -12.32 -13.77 -11.76
C LEU A 70 -11.88 -13.19 -10.42
N ASN A 71 -12.57 -13.53 -9.33
CA ASN A 71 -12.22 -13.07 -7.99
C ASN A 71 -10.84 -13.58 -7.57
N ILE A 72 -10.54 -14.86 -7.81
CA ILE A 72 -9.22 -15.44 -7.52
C ILE A 72 -8.12 -14.74 -8.34
N ALA A 73 -8.37 -14.44 -9.61
CA ALA A 73 -7.42 -13.74 -10.46
C ALA A 73 -7.14 -12.31 -9.96
N LEU A 74 -8.18 -11.57 -9.57
CA LEU A 74 -8.05 -10.24 -8.98
C LEU A 74 -7.30 -10.26 -7.64
N ASP A 75 -7.53 -11.27 -6.82
CA ASP A 75 -6.82 -11.45 -5.54
C ASP A 75 -5.35 -11.79 -5.76
N ALA A 76 -5.05 -12.65 -6.74
CA ALA A 76 -3.68 -12.98 -7.14
C ALA A 76 -2.92 -11.75 -7.66
N LEU A 77 -3.54 -10.97 -8.55
CA LEU A 77 -2.95 -9.72 -9.05
C LEU A 77 -2.73 -8.72 -7.90
N SER A 78 -3.72 -8.57 -7.02
CA SER A 78 -3.60 -7.67 -5.86
C SER A 78 -2.44 -8.08 -4.96
N ALA A 79 -2.32 -9.38 -4.65
CA ALA A 79 -1.24 -9.89 -3.81
C ALA A 79 0.15 -9.61 -4.43
N VAL A 80 0.32 -9.84 -5.73
CA VAL A 80 1.57 -9.54 -6.44
C VAL A 80 1.87 -8.04 -6.41
N PHE A 81 0.86 -7.19 -6.64
CA PHE A 81 1.05 -5.75 -6.64
C PHE A 81 1.44 -5.20 -5.26
N PHE A 82 0.76 -5.65 -4.20
CA PHE A 82 1.11 -5.31 -2.82
C PHE A 82 2.49 -5.83 -2.44
N LEU A 83 2.86 -7.04 -2.84
CA LEU A 83 4.20 -7.57 -2.58
C LEU A 83 5.28 -6.69 -3.22
N ALA A 84 5.11 -6.35 -4.50
CA ALA A 84 6.05 -5.51 -5.22
C ALA A 84 6.18 -4.12 -4.60
N GLY A 85 5.08 -3.55 -4.10
CA GLY A 85 5.12 -2.21 -3.49
C GLY A 85 5.67 -2.21 -2.07
N GLY A 86 5.42 -3.27 -1.28
CA GLY A 86 6.11 -3.51 -0.01
C GLY A 86 7.62 -3.62 -0.20
N ILE A 87 8.09 -4.37 -1.20
CA ILE A 87 9.51 -4.47 -1.54
C ILE A 87 10.07 -3.11 -2.00
N ALA A 88 9.34 -2.37 -2.83
CA ALA A 88 9.79 -1.05 -3.31
C ALA A 88 9.97 -0.05 -2.16
N TRP A 89 9.09 -0.09 -1.14
CA TRP A 89 9.25 0.71 0.07
C TRP A 89 10.38 0.20 0.97
N ALA A 90 10.52 -1.11 1.16
CA ALA A 90 11.58 -1.69 1.98
C ALA A 90 12.99 -1.33 1.44
N ILE A 91 13.19 -1.38 0.12
CA ILE A 91 14.42 -0.90 -0.53
C ILE A 91 14.58 0.61 -0.30
N GLY A 92 13.48 1.36 -0.42
CA GLY A 92 13.43 2.80 -0.17
C GLY A 92 13.83 3.20 1.25
N PHE A 93 13.55 2.37 2.25
CA PHE A 93 13.85 2.63 3.66
C PHE A 93 15.10 1.94 4.18
N GLN A 94 15.91 1.32 3.31
CA GLN A 94 17.06 0.53 3.74
C GLN A 94 18.02 1.35 4.61
N GLY A 95 18.15 0.94 5.88
CA GLY A 95 19.05 1.56 6.86
C GLY A 95 18.56 2.90 7.41
N ILE A 96 17.25 3.19 7.30
CA ILE A 96 16.61 4.40 7.86
C ILE A 96 15.79 4.04 9.09
N ILE A 97 15.96 4.83 10.16
CA ILE A 97 15.19 4.75 11.40
C ILE A 97 14.39 6.05 11.54
N CYS A 98 13.06 5.96 11.54
CA CYS A 98 12.18 7.12 11.71
C CYS A 98 12.08 7.57 13.18
N LYS A 99 13.15 8.19 13.71
CA LYS A 99 13.22 8.72 15.07
C LYS A 99 13.86 10.12 15.10
N SER A 100 13.43 10.96 16.05
CA SER A 100 13.93 12.33 16.25
C SER A 100 15.34 12.38 16.84
N ASP A 101 15.73 11.38 17.63
CA ASP A 101 17.03 11.26 18.29
C ASP A 101 18.05 10.42 17.50
N ALA A 102 17.88 10.36 16.18
CA ALA A 102 18.71 9.50 15.36
C ALA A 102 20.14 10.05 15.19
N SER A 103 21.11 9.13 15.03
CA SER A 103 22.50 9.46 14.67
C SER A 103 22.56 10.41 13.47
N GLU A 104 23.56 11.31 13.42
CA GLU A 104 23.76 12.25 12.31
C GLU A 104 23.77 11.58 10.94
N GLU A 105 24.29 10.35 10.85
CA GLU A 105 24.29 9.56 9.62
C GLU A 105 22.87 9.21 9.15
N ASN A 106 22.00 8.82 10.09
CA ASN A 106 20.61 8.49 9.78
C ASN A 106 19.80 9.75 9.42
N ALA A 107 20.05 10.87 10.11
CA ALA A 107 19.43 12.15 9.77
C ALA A 107 19.77 12.58 8.33
N ARG A 108 21.03 12.43 7.91
CA ARG A 108 21.43 12.68 6.52
C ARG A 108 20.72 11.76 5.53
N LYS A 109 20.64 10.46 5.82
CA LYS A 109 19.89 9.50 4.97
C LYS A 109 18.42 9.88 4.84
N MET A 110 17.77 10.33 5.92
CA MET A 110 16.38 10.79 5.87
C MET A 110 16.20 12.03 5.00
N ILE A 111 17.06 13.03 5.18
CA ILE A 111 17.01 14.31 4.43
C ILE A 111 17.25 14.09 2.94
N GLU A 112 18.18 13.21 2.58
CA GLU A 112 18.57 12.97 1.19
C GLU A 112 17.61 12.00 0.47
N ASN A 113 16.79 11.25 1.21
CA ASN A 113 15.92 10.25 0.62
C ASN A 113 14.75 10.89 -0.15
N PRO A 114 14.60 10.59 -1.45
CA PRO A 114 13.55 11.17 -2.30
C PRO A 114 12.12 10.81 -1.87
N LEU A 115 11.94 9.75 -1.08
CA LEU A 115 10.62 9.29 -0.61
C LEU A 115 10.02 10.16 0.50
N MET A 116 10.85 10.89 1.24
CA MET A 116 10.40 11.69 2.40
C MET A 116 10.85 13.15 2.35
N ASN A 117 11.80 13.50 1.48
CA ASN A 117 12.34 14.86 1.38
C ASN A 117 11.43 15.86 0.62
N MET A 118 10.28 15.40 0.10
CA MET A 118 9.29 16.20 -0.64
C MET A 118 9.84 16.83 -1.92
N GLY A 119 10.91 16.26 -2.48
CA GLY A 119 11.59 16.73 -3.67
C GLY A 119 12.77 17.65 -3.38
N LYS A 120 13.58 17.88 -4.41
CA LYS A 120 14.80 18.69 -4.34
C LYS A 120 14.84 19.69 -5.50
N ASN A 121 15.19 20.94 -5.19
CA ASN A 121 15.47 21.98 -6.18
C ASN A 121 16.83 22.63 -5.85
N GLY A 122 17.87 22.22 -6.58
CA GLY A 122 19.24 22.65 -6.29
C GLY A 122 19.70 22.18 -4.91
N GLN A 123 19.94 23.12 -3.99
CA GLN A 123 20.35 22.84 -2.60
C GLN A 123 19.19 22.80 -1.60
N ARG A 124 17.96 23.13 -2.04
CA ARG A 124 16.78 23.13 -1.16
C ARG A 124 15.98 21.84 -1.31
N TYR A 125 15.46 21.37 -0.18
CA TYR A 125 14.57 20.22 -0.11
C TYR A 125 13.15 20.68 0.23
N GLY A 126 12.14 19.97 -0.27
CA GLY A 126 10.74 20.35 -0.09
C GLY A 126 10.32 20.43 1.37
N TRP A 127 10.85 19.57 2.24
CA TRP A 127 10.59 19.61 3.69
C TRP A 127 11.05 20.91 4.35
N TRP A 128 12.07 21.59 3.80
CA TRP A 128 12.57 22.86 4.34
C TRP A 128 11.61 24.02 4.07
N ASP A 129 11.02 24.05 2.88
CA ASP A 129 10.07 25.10 2.47
C ASP A 129 8.63 24.80 2.93
N ALA A 130 8.37 23.58 3.42
CA ALA A 130 7.08 23.19 4.00
C ALA A 130 6.90 23.64 5.47
N GLY A 131 7.96 24.01 6.18
CA GLY A 131 7.93 24.40 7.60
C GLY A 131 8.58 25.76 7.87
N ASN A 132 8.05 26.48 8.86
CA ASN A 132 8.48 27.83 9.21
C ASN A 132 9.56 27.85 10.32
N SER A 133 9.59 26.83 11.18
CA SER A 133 10.59 26.66 12.24
C SER A 133 11.33 25.33 12.11
N ASP A 134 12.49 25.21 12.75
CA ASP A 134 13.30 23.99 12.71
C ASP A 134 12.57 22.80 13.37
N ASP A 135 11.84 23.04 14.46
CA ASP A 135 10.99 22.02 15.10
C ASP A 135 9.86 21.52 14.19
N GLU A 136 9.26 22.42 13.40
CA GLU A 136 8.18 22.06 12.46
C GLU A 136 8.72 21.24 11.30
N ARG A 137 9.88 21.64 10.77
CA ARG A 137 10.57 20.93 9.70
C ARG A 137 10.98 19.51 10.09
N GLU A 138 11.50 19.33 11.31
CA GLU A 138 11.83 18.01 11.83
C GLU A 138 10.58 17.13 11.92
N LYS A 139 9.47 17.66 12.46
CA LYS A 139 8.19 16.94 12.55
C LYS A 139 7.64 16.55 11.19
N ILE A 140 7.75 17.43 10.19
CA ILE A 140 7.30 17.16 8.81
C ILE A 140 8.10 15.99 8.21
N LEU A 141 9.43 16.00 8.36
CA LEU A 141 10.30 14.95 7.86
C LEU A 141 10.03 13.62 8.58
N LEU A 142 9.93 13.65 9.91
CA LEU A 142 9.62 12.47 10.73
C LEU A 142 8.25 11.88 10.37
N SER A 143 7.23 12.74 10.21
CA SER A 143 5.89 12.31 9.82
C SER A 143 5.88 11.65 8.44
N SER A 144 6.65 12.17 7.49
CA SER A 144 6.75 11.59 6.15
C SER A 144 7.45 10.23 6.17
N CYS A 145 8.50 10.09 6.98
CA CYS A 145 9.17 8.81 7.22
C CYS A 145 8.20 7.77 7.81
N GLN A 146 7.49 8.14 8.89
CA GLN A 146 6.52 7.24 9.55
C GLN A 146 5.37 6.84 8.64
N LYS A 147 4.86 7.76 7.81
CA LYS A 147 3.81 7.46 6.81
C LYS A 147 4.29 6.44 5.78
N GLY A 148 5.49 6.62 5.22
CA GLY A 148 6.01 5.65 4.26
C GLY A 148 6.31 4.29 4.90
N PHE A 149 6.86 4.26 6.12
CA PHE A 149 7.09 3.00 6.84
C PHE A 149 5.78 2.27 7.18
N SER A 150 4.74 3.03 7.50
CA SER A 150 3.39 2.49 7.64
C SER A 150 2.91 1.88 6.31
N ASP A 151 3.11 2.57 5.19
CA ASP A 151 2.73 2.07 3.87
C ASP A 151 3.43 0.76 3.50
N GLU A 152 4.73 0.64 3.79
CA GLU A 152 5.49 -0.60 3.62
C GLU A 152 4.83 -1.80 4.32
N ILE A 153 4.57 -1.65 5.63
CA ILE A 153 4.00 -2.72 6.46
C ILE A 153 2.59 -3.07 5.98
N LEU A 154 1.76 -2.06 5.71
CA LEU A 154 0.38 -2.28 5.27
C LEU A 154 0.35 -3.04 3.94
N GLN A 155 1.28 -2.79 3.02
CA GLN A 155 1.38 -3.54 1.77
C GLN A 155 1.73 -5.01 1.99
N PHE A 156 2.67 -5.33 2.88
CA PHE A 156 2.95 -6.74 3.21
C PHE A 156 1.77 -7.45 3.88
N ILE A 157 1.06 -6.77 4.79
CA ILE A 157 -0.15 -7.32 5.41
C ILE A 157 -1.25 -7.55 4.36
N ALA A 158 -1.48 -6.58 3.47
CA ALA A 158 -2.46 -6.69 2.39
C ALA A 158 -2.12 -7.83 1.41
N CYS A 159 -0.83 -8.06 1.12
CA CYS A 159 -0.37 -9.23 0.38
C CYS A 159 -0.75 -10.54 1.09
N GLY A 160 -0.48 -10.65 2.39
CA GLY A 160 -0.85 -11.83 3.19
C GLY A 160 -2.36 -12.10 3.16
N ILE A 161 -3.18 -11.05 3.25
CA ILE A 161 -4.64 -11.15 3.13
C ILE A 161 -5.04 -11.63 1.72
N GLY A 162 -4.42 -11.10 0.67
CA GLY A 162 -4.64 -11.53 -0.71
C GLY A 162 -4.34 -13.01 -0.91
N LEU A 163 -3.21 -13.51 -0.38
CA LEU A 163 -2.89 -14.94 -0.40
C LEU A 163 -3.92 -15.78 0.37
N GLY A 164 -4.41 -15.28 1.51
CA GLY A 164 -5.50 -15.91 2.25
C GLY A 164 -6.79 -16.03 1.43
N LEU A 165 -7.16 -14.97 0.70
CA LEU A 165 -8.33 -14.95 -0.17
C LEU A 165 -8.20 -15.91 -1.35
N ILE A 166 -7.02 -15.99 -1.97
CA ILE A 166 -6.72 -17.00 -3.02
C ILE A 166 -6.91 -18.40 -2.46
N GLY A 167 -6.40 -18.69 -1.25
CA GLY A 167 -6.56 -19.98 -0.60
C GLY A 167 -8.02 -20.34 -0.33
N VAL A 168 -8.80 -19.38 0.20
CA VAL A 168 -10.23 -19.55 0.44
C VAL A 168 -11.00 -19.77 -0.87
N GLY A 169 -10.70 -18.98 -1.92
CA GLY A 169 -11.29 -19.12 -3.25
C GLY A 169 -10.98 -20.46 -3.89
N TYR A 170 -9.74 -20.92 -3.81
CA TYR A 170 -9.32 -22.22 -4.31
C TYR A 170 -10.06 -23.38 -3.61
N VAL A 171 -10.20 -23.32 -2.29
CA VAL A 171 -10.94 -24.33 -1.53
C VAL A 171 -12.43 -24.31 -1.89
N ARG A 172 -13.03 -23.14 -2.09
CA ARG A 172 -14.42 -22.99 -2.54
C ARG A 172 -14.62 -23.60 -3.93
N MET A 173 -13.72 -23.30 -4.87
CA MET A 173 -13.73 -23.86 -6.22
C MET A 173 -13.61 -25.39 -6.21
N ARG A 174 -12.75 -25.95 -5.36
CA ARG A 174 -12.58 -27.42 -5.24
C ARG A 174 -13.78 -28.11 -4.60
N ARG A 175 -14.46 -27.46 -3.65
CA ARG A 175 -15.66 -28.00 -2.98
C ARG A 175 -16.93 -27.86 -3.83
N GLY A 176 -17.00 -26.86 -4.69
CA GLY A 176 -18.12 -26.58 -5.59
C GLY A 176 -18.04 -27.26 -6.96
N GLY A 177 -17.06 -28.16 -7.18
CA GLY A 177 -16.89 -29.01 -8.37
C GLY A 177 -17.50 -28.48 -9.66
N LEU A 178 -16.73 -27.68 -10.44
CA LEU A 178 -16.99 -27.45 -11.87
C LEU A 178 -18.46 -27.19 -12.24
N SER A 179 -19.11 -26.17 -11.67
CA SER A 179 -20.21 -25.53 -12.38
C SER A 179 -19.66 -24.53 -13.39
N ALA A 180 -18.86 -25.04 -14.34
CA ALA A 180 -18.62 -24.35 -15.60
C ALA A 180 -19.90 -24.45 -16.44
N SER A 181 -20.95 -23.72 -16.04
CA SER A 181 -22.06 -23.43 -16.95
C SER A 181 -21.60 -22.31 -17.88
N TYR A 182 -20.82 -22.67 -18.88
CA TYR A 182 -20.85 -21.96 -20.15
C TYR A 182 -22.13 -22.42 -20.85
N VAL A 183 -23.13 -21.56 -20.88
CA VAL A 183 -24.21 -21.56 -21.89
C VAL A 183 -24.03 -20.29 -22.69
#